data_AF-A0A9D1ADR8-F1
#
_entry.id   AF-A0A9D1ADR8-F1
#
_cell.length_a   1.000
_cell.length_b   1.000
_cell.length_c   1.000
_cell.angle_alpha   90.00
_cell.angle_beta   90.00
_cell.angle_gamma   90.00
#
_symmetry.space_group_name_H-M   'P 1'
#
loop_
_entity.id
_entity.type
_entity.pdbx_description
1 polymer ?
#
loop_
_entity_poly.entity_id
_entity_poly.type
_entity_poly.pdbx_seq_one_letter_code
_entity_poly.pdbx_strand_id
1 'polypeptide(L)'
;MKILVISSSPRKGGNSETLCCQFATGARESGHDVEMISLRDRNISPCKACYGCMKDHVCAIKDDMAGIFSKLTAADVIVLSSPVYFYSLSAQMKAVIDRCLVNHKAIRGKQFYYIITAADPQREAAEGVLTAFRGFLRCLPDAREAGRYTAVFPEPA
;
A
#
# COMPACT_ATOMS: atom_id res chain seq x y z
N MET A 1 6.12 -15.93 -8.52
CA MET A 1 5.09 -14.86 -8.45
C MET A 1 5.78 -13.53 -8.53
N LYS A 2 5.10 -12.53 -9.09
CA LYS A 2 5.49 -11.12 -9.05
C LYS A 2 4.86 -10.45 -7.84
N ILE A 3 5.71 -9.95 -6.95
CA ILE A 3 5.33 -9.35 -5.68
C ILE A 3 5.66 -7.86 -5.71
N LEU A 4 4.66 -7.04 -5.42
CA LEU A 4 4.84 -5.60 -5.28
C LEU A 4 4.72 -5.20 -3.81
N VAL A 5 5.77 -4.62 -3.26
CA VAL A 5 5.80 -4.09 -1.90
C VAL A 5 5.70 -2.57 -1.94
N ILE A 6 4.65 -2.01 -1.36
CA ILE A 6 4.44 -0.56 -1.23
C ILE A 6 4.72 -0.13 0.20
N SER A 7 5.82 0.59 0.42
CA SER A 7 6.14 1.24 1.69
C SER A 7 5.62 2.68 1.69
N SER A 8 4.74 3.02 2.64
CA SER A 8 4.35 4.42 2.90
C SER A 8 5.08 5.07 4.05
N SER A 9 6.24 4.53 4.45
CA SER A 9 7.09 5.15 5.47
C SER A 9 7.57 6.52 4.99
N PRO A 10 7.31 7.62 5.72
CA PRO A 10 7.79 8.94 5.32
C PRO A 10 9.28 9.13 5.58
N ARG A 11 9.89 8.29 6.43
CA ARG A 11 11.30 8.37 6.82
C ARG A 11 12.12 7.32 6.08
N LYS A 12 13.29 7.71 5.57
CA LYS A 12 14.29 6.76 5.05
C LYS A 12 14.86 5.94 6.19
N GLY A 13 14.87 4.62 6.02
CA GLY A 13 15.22 3.67 7.08
C GLY A 13 14.22 3.64 8.25
N GLY A 14 13.02 4.18 8.07
CA GLY A 14 11.98 4.11 9.09
C GLY A 14 11.45 2.69 9.32
N ASN A 15 10.83 2.45 10.47
CA ASN A 15 10.38 1.11 10.89
C ASN A 15 9.58 0.35 9.81
N SER A 16 8.60 1.02 9.18
CA SER A 16 7.78 0.38 8.14
C SER A 16 8.59 0.05 6.88
N GLU A 17 9.55 0.90 6.48
CA GLU A 17 10.45 0.62 5.36
C GLU A 17 11.40 -0.53 5.67
N THR A 18 11.96 -0.57 6.88
CA THR A 18 12.83 -1.67 7.34
C THR A 18 12.10 -3.02 7.30
N LEU A 19 10.86 -3.08 7.80
CA LEU A 19 10.06 -4.30 7.73
C LEU A 19 9.71 -4.70 6.29
N CYS A 20 9.41 -3.72 5.42
CA CYS A 20 9.23 -3.98 3.99
C CYS A 20 10.49 -4.56 3.34
N CYS A 21 11.67 -4.05 3.68
CA CYS A 21 12.95 -4.59 3.20
C CYS A 21 13.14 -6.04 3.63
N GLN A 22 12.86 -6.37 4.90
CA GLN A 22 12.97 -7.75 5.40
C GLN A 22 11.98 -8.69 4.71
N PHE A 23 10.72 -8.26 4.54
CA PHE A 23 9.75 -9.02 3.76
C PHE A 23 10.25 -9.26 2.33
N ALA A 24 10.75 -8.21 1.66
CA ALA A 24 11.22 -8.30 0.30
C ALA A 24 12.45 -9.23 0.17
N THR A 25 13.37 -9.20 1.13
CA THR A 25 14.51 -10.13 1.21
C THR A 25 14.03 -11.57 1.30
N GLY A 26 13.20 -11.92 2.30
CA GLY A 26 12.72 -13.29 2.47
C GLY A 26 11.89 -13.80 1.27
N ALA A 27 11.10 -12.91 0.65
CA ALA A 27 10.35 -13.23 -0.55
C ALA A 27 11.25 -13.51 -1.77
N ARG A 28 12.36 -12.76 -1.94
CA ARG A 28 13.35 -13.03 -2.99
C ARG A 28 14.11 -14.34 -2.74
N GLU A 29 14.51 -14.59 -1.49
CA GLU A 29 15.17 -15.84 -1.08
C GLU A 29 14.27 -17.05 -1.31
N SER A 30 12.95 -16.86 -1.24
CA SER A 30 11.95 -17.88 -1.58
C SER A 30 11.70 -18.06 -3.09
N GLY A 31 12.49 -17.41 -3.95
CA GLY A 31 12.43 -17.56 -5.41
C GLY A 31 11.33 -16.73 -6.08
N HIS A 32 10.90 -15.61 -5.49
CA HIS A 32 9.91 -14.72 -6.10
C HIS A 32 10.55 -13.47 -6.73
N ASP A 33 9.89 -12.92 -7.76
CA ASP A 33 10.25 -11.62 -8.32
C ASP A 33 9.63 -10.53 -7.46
N VAL A 34 10.47 -9.70 -6.82
CA VAL A 34 10.01 -8.73 -5.83
C VAL A 34 10.47 -7.33 -6.19
N GLU A 35 9.50 -6.45 -6.41
CA GLU A 35 9.70 -5.02 -6.57
C GLU A 35 9.23 -4.27 -5.33
N MET A 36 10.03 -3.32 -4.84
CA MET A 36 9.65 -2.45 -3.72
C MET A 36 9.58 -1.00 -4.19
N ILE A 37 8.51 -0.31 -3.81
CA ILE A 37 8.32 1.12 -4.03
C ILE A 37 8.18 1.81 -2.68
N SER A 38 9.05 2.80 -2.43
CA SER A 38 8.89 3.73 -1.32
C SER A 38 8.10 4.95 -1.79
N LEU A 39 6.93 5.21 -1.20
CA LEU A 39 6.08 6.35 -1.54
C LEU A 39 6.68 7.70 -1.12
N ARG A 40 7.65 7.68 -0.20
CA ARG A 40 8.43 8.88 0.18
C ARG A 40 9.07 9.53 -1.04
N ASP A 41 9.58 8.73 -1.97
CA ASP A 41 10.34 9.20 -3.14
C ASP A 41 9.45 9.36 -4.37
N ARG A 42 8.13 9.53 -4.17
CA ARG A 42 7.13 9.63 -5.24
C ARG A 42 6.24 10.84 -5.03
N ASN A 43 5.94 11.55 -6.10
CA ASN A 43 4.96 12.60 -6.11
C ASN A 43 3.60 12.03 -6.52
N ILE A 44 2.64 12.07 -5.60
CA ILE A 44 1.28 11.55 -5.81
C ILE A 44 0.30 12.57 -5.26
N SER A 45 -0.40 13.26 -6.16
CA SER A 45 -1.43 14.21 -5.75
C SER A 45 -2.69 13.49 -5.29
N PRO A 46 -3.48 14.08 -4.37
CA PRO A 46 -4.80 13.58 -4.03
C PRO A 46 -5.71 13.44 -5.26
N CYS A 47 -6.66 12.51 -5.21
CA CYS A 47 -7.67 12.39 -6.24
C CYS A 47 -8.55 13.66 -6.28
N LYS A 48 -8.79 14.20 -7.48
CA LYS A 48 -9.64 15.38 -7.68
C LYS A 48 -11.12 15.05 -7.89
N ALA A 49 -11.49 13.76 -7.91
CA ALA A 49 -12.84 13.29 -8.22
C ALA A 49 -13.46 13.94 -9.48
N CYS A 50 -12.63 14.26 -10.48
CA CYS A 50 -13.11 14.90 -11.71
C CYS A 50 -13.71 13.91 -12.72
N TYR A 51 -13.59 12.60 -12.46
CA TYR A 51 -14.08 11.50 -13.30
C TYR A 51 -13.60 11.48 -14.76
N GLY A 52 -12.64 12.31 -15.15
CA GLY A 52 -12.10 12.34 -16.52
C GLY A 52 -11.48 11.02 -16.99
N CYS A 53 -11.04 10.17 -16.06
CA CYS A 53 -10.50 8.85 -16.34
C CYS A 53 -11.54 7.76 -16.60
N MET A 54 -12.85 8.03 -16.42
CA MET A 54 -13.89 7.01 -16.55
C MET A 54 -14.06 6.51 -17.99
N LYS A 55 -13.58 7.26 -18.98
CA LYS A 55 -13.73 6.92 -20.41
C LYS A 55 -12.64 5.99 -20.91
N ASP A 56 -11.38 6.27 -20.58
CA ASP A 56 -10.20 5.62 -21.17
C ASP A 56 -9.24 5.04 -20.13
N HIS A 57 -9.58 5.12 -18.84
CA HIS A 57 -8.72 4.71 -17.72
C HIS A 57 -7.38 5.44 -17.68
N VAL A 58 -7.31 6.67 -18.21
CA VAL A 58 -6.12 7.52 -18.15
C VAL A 58 -6.38 8.70 -17.21
N CYS A 59 -5.53 8.87 -16.20
CA CYS A 59 -5.66 10.00 -15.32
C CYS A 59 -5.17 11.31 -15.96
N ALA A 60 -5.92 12.39 -15.73
CA ALA A 60 -5.53 13.75 -16.12
C ALA A 60 -4.35 14.29 -15.30
N ILE A 61 -4.19 13.86 -14.05
CA ILE A 61 -3.03 14.24 -13.22
C ILE A 61 -1.83 13.39 -13.67
N LYS A 62 -0.76 14.06 -14.11
CA LYS A 62 0.49 13.46 -14.58
C LYS A 62 1.50 13.48 -13.43
N ASP A 63 1.54 12.38 -12.69
CA ASP A 63 2.40 12.16 -11.54
C ASP A 63 2.83 10.68 -11.49
N ASP A 64 3.56 10.27 -10.44
CA ASP A 64 4.14 8.92 -10.38
C ASP A 64 3.10 7.79 -10.24
N MET A 65 1.83 8.15 -10.03
CA MET A 65 0.76 7.19 -9.81
C MET A 65 0.52 6.29 -11.02
N ALA A 66 0.71 6.78 -12.25
CA ALA A 66 0.52 5.95 -13.45
C ALA A 66 1.47 4.74 -13.47
N GLY A 67 2.73 4.95 -13.08
CA GLY A 67 3.72 3.87 -12.96
C GLY A 67 3.40 2.90 -11.83
N ILE A 68 2.94 3.43 -10.68
CA ILE A 68 2.52 2.60 -9.54
C ILE A 68 1.29 1.75 -9.89
N PHE A 69 0.30 2.34 -10.56
CA PHE A 69 -0.93 1.66 -10.96
C PHE A 69 -0.64 0.50 -11.93
N SER A 70 0.23 0.73 -12.92
CA SER A 70 0.69 -0.34 -13.82
C SER A 70 1.28 -1.52 -13.05
N LYS A 71 2.16 -1.24 -12.07
CA LYS A 71 2.76 -2.29 -11.22
C LYS A 71 1.74 -3.00 -10.33
N LEU A 72 0.77 -2.27 -9.76
CA LEU A 72 -0.33 -2.87 -9.01
C LEU A 72 -1.11 -3.87 -9.86
N THR A 73 -1.44 -3.52 -11.11
CA THR A 73 -2.17 -4.42 -12.01
C THR A 73 -1.34 -5.62 -12.46
N ALA A 74 -0.03 -5.48 -12.62
CA ALA A 74 0.87 -6.54 -13.06
C ALA A 74 1.29 -7.52 -11.94
N ALA A 75 1.12 -7.18 -10.67
CA ALA A 75 1.53 -8.03 -9.55
C ALA A 75 0.53 -9.17 -9.27
N ASP A 76 1.03 -10.32 -8.84
CA ASP A 76 0.22 -11.43 -8.31
C ASP A 76 -0.12 -11.20 -6.83
N VAL A 77 0.86 -10.67 -6.09
CA VAL A 77 0.80 -10.39 -4.65
C VAL A 77 1.14 -8.93 -4.41
N ILE A 78 0.35 -8.26 -3.57
CA ILE A 78 0.57 -6.87 -3.17
C ILE A 78 0.75 -6.81 -1.65
N VAL A 79 1.84 -6.18 -1.22
CA VAL A 79 2.10 -5.89 0.19
C VAL A 79 1.90 -4.40 0.39
N LEU A 80 0.93 -4.03 1.24
CA LEU A 80 0.70 -2.64 1.62
C LEU A 80 1.26 -2.42 3.02
N SER A 81 2.18 -1.47 3.16
CA SER A 81 2.68 -1.06 4.46
C SER A 81 2.24 0.35 4.81
N SER A 82 1.77 0.54 6.05
CA SER A 82 1.51 1.86 6.59
C SER A 82 1.90 1.98 8.06
N PRO A 83 2.53 3.09 8.48
CA PRO A 83 2.50 3.47 9.87
C PRO A 83 1.07 3.85 10.28
N VAL A 84 0.75 3.67 11.57
CA VAL A 84 -0.44 4.20 12.21
C VAL A 84 -0.21 5.67 12.50
N TYR A 85 -0.90 6.55 11.79
CA TYR A 85 -0.95 7.99 12.06
C TYR A 85 -2.35 8.38 12.48
N PHE A 86 -2.48 8.88 13.71
CA PHE A 86 -3.76 9.24 14.33
C PHE A 86 -4.81 8.11 14.19
N TYR A 87 -4.42 6.90 14.60
CA TYR A 87 -5.24 5.68 14.54
C TYR A 87 -5.73 5.32 13.11
N SER A 88 -5.05 5.80 12.07
CA SER A 88 -5.39 5.57 10.67
C SER A 88 -4.14 5.36 9.82
N LEU A 89 -4.33 5.06 8.53
CA LEU A 89 -3.22 4.94 7.58
C LEU A 89 -2.58 6.30 7.28
N SER A 90 -1.36 6.26 6.75
CA SER A 90 -0.66 7.47 6.32
C SER A 90 -1.36 8.14 5.12
N ALA A 91 -1.23 9.46 5.03
CA ALA A 91 -1.77 10.24 3.92
C ALA A 91 -1.20 9.78 2.56
N GLN A 92 0.08 9.39 2.52
CA GLN A 92 0.75 8.86 1.33
C GLN A 92 0.09 7.59 0.83
N MET A 93 -0.22 6.66 1.74
CA MET A 93 -0.92 5.41 1.38
C MET A 93 -2.36 5.69 0.93
N LYS A 94 -3.06 6.62 1.62
CA LYS A 94 -4.42 7.00 1.24
C LYS A 94 -4.49 7.62 -0.15
N ALA A 95 -3.49 8.44 -0.52
CA ALA A 95 -3.40 9.00 -1.87
C ALA A 95 -3.30 7.90 -2.93
N VAL A 96 -2.48 6.87 -2.74
CA VAL A 96 -2.39 5.72 -3.67
C VAL A 96 -3.74 5.00 -3.79
N ILE A 97 -4.38 4.69 -2.65
CA ILE A 97 -5.67 3.99 -2.61
C ILE A 97 -6.74 4.79 -3.37
N ASP A 98 -6.89 6.09 -3.09
CA ASP A 98 -7.90 6.94 -3.72
C ASP A 98 -7.67 7.09 -5.22
N ARG A 99 -6.41 7.10 -5.64
CA ARG A 99 -6.03 7.25 -7.04
C ARG A 99 -6.19 5.96 -7.84
N CYS A 100 -6.41 4.81 -7.19
CA CYS A 100 -6.81 3.57 -7.86
C CYS A 100 -8.20 3.66 -8.50
N LEU A 101 -9.00 4.71 -8.20
CA LEU A 101 -10.29 4.98 -8.84
C LEU A 101 -10.23 4.88 -10.38
N VAL A 102 -9.10 5.25 -10.97
CA VAL A 102 -8.84 5.24 -12.42
C VAL A 102 -9.30 3.93 -13.09
N ASN A 103 -9.02 2.78 -12.48
CA ASN A 103 -9.48 1.46 -12.93
C ASN A 103 -9.28 0.39 -11.85
N HIS A 104 -9.79 0.61 -10.63
CA HIS A 104 -9.58 -0.31 -9.50
C HIS A 104 -9.97 -1.77 -9.80
N LYS A 105 -10.95 -2.00 -10.68
CA LYS A 105 -11.37 -3.35 -11.10
C LYS A 105 -10.29 -4.13 -11.85
N ALA A 106 -9.29 -3.47 -12.43
CA ALA A 106 -8.14 -4.14 -13.04
C ALA A 106 -7.19 -4.75 -11.99
N ILE A 107 -7.28 -4.34 -10.72
CA ILE A 107 -6.54 -4.92 -9.60
C ILE A 107 -7.31 -6.16 -9.08
N ARG A 108 -7.59 -7.12 -9.98
CA ARG A 108 -8.43 -8.29 -9.72
C ARG A 108 -7.61 -9.53 -9.33
N GLY A 109 -8.17 -10.37 -8.46
CA GLY A 109 -7.68 -11.74 -8.22
C GLY A 109 -6.37 -11.82 -7.43
N LYS A 110 -6.00 -10.75 -6.71
CA LYS A 110 -4.68 -10.62 -6.07
C LYS A 110 -4.73 -10.99 -4.59
N GLN A 111 -3.60 -11.48 -4.08
CA GLN A 111 -3.40 -11.67 -2.66
C GLN A 111 -2.79 -10.42 -2.03
N PHE A 112 -3.35 -9.97 -0.91
CA PHE A 112 -2.88 -8.81 -0.17
C PHE A 112 -2.27 -9.21 1.17
N TYR A 113 -1.10 -8.66 1.47
CA TYR A 113 -0.47 -8.71 2.79
C TYR A 113 -0.33 -7.31 3.38
N TYR A 114 -0.45 -7.19 4.69
CA TYR A 114 -0.36 -5.90 5.38
C TYR A 114 0.80 -5.85 6.37
N ILE A 115 1.59 -4.78 6.33
CA ILE A 115 2.66 -4.50 7.31
C ILE A 115 2.33 -3.19 8.02
N ILE A 116 1.99 -3.25 9.30
CA ILE A 116 1.52 -2.11 10.08
C ILE A 116 2.51 -1.81 11.19
N THR A 117 2.88 -0.55 11.35
CA THR A 117 3.75 -0.12 12.46
C THR A 117 3.03 0.91 13.32
N ALA A 118 2.95 0.69 14.63
CA ALA A 118 2.28 1.58 15.58
C ALA A 118 3.24 2.05 16.67
N ALA A 119 2.96 3.21 17.27
CA ALA A 119 3.64 3.66 18.48
C ALA A 119 2.91 3.24 19.76
N ASP A 120 1.59 3.35 19.73
CA ASP A 120 0.70 2.84 20.77
C ASP A 120 0.75 1.30 20.80
N PRO A 121 1.06 0.66 21.95
CA PRO A 121 1.08 -0.79 22.10
C PRO A 121 -0.30 -1.45 22.11
N GLN A 122 -1.38 -0.68 22.22
CA GLN A 122 -2.73 -1.23 22.17
C GLN A 122 -3.00 -1.87 20.81
N ARG A 123 -3.65 -3.05 20.82
CA ARG A 123 -3.94 -3.80 19.58
C ARG A 123 -4.86 -3.01 18.66
N GLU A 124 -5.74 -2.23 19.28
CA GLU A 124 -6.74 -1.34 18.67
C GLU A 124 -6.08 -0.24 17.83
N ALA A 125 -4.82 0.11 18.10
CA ALA A 125 -4.09 1.13 17.36
C ALA A 125 -4.00 0.84 15.85
N ALA A 126 -3.96 -0.45 15.47
CA ALA A 126 -3.88 -0.87 14.08
C ALA A 126 -5.26 -1.03 13.38
N GLU A 127 -6.36 -1.01 14.13
CA GLU A 127 -7.69 -1.37 13.60
C GLU A 127 -8.19 -0.40 12.54
N GLY A 128 -7.92 0.91 12.68
CA GLY A 128 -8.28 1.89 11.66
C GLY A 128 -7.54 1.68 10.33
N VAL A 129 -6.25 1.33 10.40
CA VAL A 129 -5.45 0.98 9.21
C VAL A 129 -5.99 -0.28 8.53
N LEU A 130 -6.24 -1.33 9.31
CA LEU A 130 -6.80 -2.60 8.81
C LEU A 130 -8.18 -2.40 8.19
N THR A 131 -9.02 -1.59 8.82
CA THR A 131 -10.35 -1.24 8.30
C THR A 131 -10.24 -0.55 6.96
N ALA A 132 -9.32 0.40 6.79
CA ALA A 132 -9.10 1.08 5.52
C ALA A 132 -8.57 0.14 4.43
N PHE A 133 -7.58 -0.72 4.73
CA PHE A 133 -7.06 -1.70 3.78
C PHE A 133 -8.12 -2.72 3.34
N ARG A 134 -8.92 -3.22 4.29
CA ARG A 134 -10.04 -4.12 3.98
C ARG A 134 -11.15 -3.41 3.21
N GLY A 135 -11.40 -2.14 3.52
CA GLY A 135 -12.31 -1.29 2.76
C GLY A 135 -11.87 -1.16 1.30
N PHE A 136 -10.59 -0.91 1.07
CA PHE A 136 -10.02 -0.91 -0.28
C PHE A 136 -10.19 -2.27 -0.96
N LEU A 137 -9.86 -3.37 -0.27
CA LEU A 137 -9.97 -4.73 -0.79
C LEU A 137 -11.40 -5.09 -1.24
N ARG A 138 -12.43 -4.64 -0.51
CA ARG A 138 -13.84 -4.86 -0.88
C ARG A 138 -14.21 -4.26 -2.24
N CYS A 139 -13.48 -3.25 -2.71
CA CYS A 139 -13.69 -2.66 -4.02
C CYS A 139 -13.04 -3.47 -5.15
N LEU A 140 -12.11 -4.38 -4.83
CA LEU A 140 -11.28 -5.09 -5.81
C LEU A 140 -11.86 -6.49 -6.07
N PRO A 141 -12.27 -6.82 -7.31
CA PRO A 141 -12.86 -8.14 -7.61
C PRO A 141 -11.90 -9.28 -7.27
N ASP A 142 -12.39 -10.34 -6.64
CA ASP A 142 -11.67 -11.57 -6.29
C ASP A 142 -10.36 -11.37 -5.50
N ALA A 143 -10.15 -10.20 -4.92
CA ALA A 143 -8.98 -9.92 -4.10
C ALA A 143 -9.20 -10.42 -2.67
N ARG A 144 -8.15 -10.94 -2.03
CA ARG A 144 -8.23 -11.49 -0.66
C ARG A 144 -7.07 -11.08 0.22
N GLU A 145 -7.35 -10.86 1.50
CA GLU A 145 -6.32 -10.75 2.54
C GLU A 145 -5.71 -12.13 2.76
N ALA A 146 -4.39 -12.22 2.61
CA ALA A 146 -3.62 -13.46 2.76
C ALA A 146 -2.80 -13.48 4.06
N GLY A 147 -2.50 -12.32 4.64
CA GLY A 147 -1.80 -12.23 5.92
C GLY A 147 -1.54 -10.81 6.36
N ARG A 148 -1.12 -10.64 7.61
CA ARG A 148 -0.78 -9.34 8.21
C ARG A 148 0.26 -9.48 9.29
N TYR A 149 1.06 -8.43 9.45
CA TYR A 149 2.05 -8.28 10.52
C TYR A 149 1.94 -6.87 11.11
N THR A 150 1.79 -6.79 12.43
CA THR A 150 1.75 -5.52 13.17
C THR A 150 2.92 -5.50 14.15
N ALA A 151 3.71 -4.43 14.12
CA ALA A 151 4.81 -4.20 15.03
C ALA A 151 4.64 -2.87 15.79
N VAL A 152 4.97 -2.89 17.08
CA VAL A 152 4.90 -1.71 17.94
C VAL A 152 6.31 -1.18 18.18
N PHE A 153 6.50 0.11 17.98
CA PHE A 153 7.74 0.84 18.23
C PHE A 153 7.42 2.05 19.09
N PRO A 154 7.74 2.02 20.39
CA PRO A 154 7.45 3.12 21.31
C PRO A 154 7.98 4.45 20.76
N GLU A 155 7.28 5.55 21.05
CA GLU A 155 7.80 6.88 20.70
C GLU A 155 9.15 7.10 21.40
N PRO A 156 10.11 7.79 20.75
CA PRO A 156 11.29 8.26 21.44
C PRO A 156 10.85 9.12 22.63
N ALA A 157 11.45 8.86 23.80
CA ALA A 157 11.28 9.69 24.99
C ALA A 157 11.77 11.12 24.75
#